data_AF-A0A933T784-F1
#
_entry.id   AF-A0A933T784-F1
#
_cell.length_a   1.000
_cell.length_b   1.000
_cell.length_c   1.000
_cell.angle_alpha   90.00
_cell.angle_beta   90.00
_cell.angle_gamma   90.00
#
_symmetry.space_group_name_H-M   'P 1'
#
loop_
_entity.id
_entity.type
_entity.pdbx_description
1 polymer ?
#
loop_
_entity_poly.entity_id
_entity_poly.type
_entity_poly.pdbx_seq_one_letter_code
_entity_poly.pdbx_strand_id
1 'polypeptide(L)'
;MKKALEKRKDIVFYVKLFPIVGTKPDKIGDVACDKYAKMRTEFNGNITKDCDQKEVVANAAFARSLGISGTPALIMPDGKIYSGKMPADRLIKLIDGQH
;
A
#
# COMPACT_ATOMS: atom_id res chain seq x y z
N MET A 1 3.41 -0.35 -9.80
CA MET A 1 4.16 -0.77 -8.60
C MET A 1 5.07 -1.96 -8.90
N LYS A 2 4.60 -3.21 -9.07
CA LYS A 2 5.50 -4.37 -9.39
C LYS A 2 6.48 -4.14 -10.56
N LYS A 3 5.97 -3.69 -11.71
CA LYS A 3 6.81 -3.33 -12.87
C LYS A 3 7.89 -2.27 -12.57
N ALA A 4 7.72 -1.44 -11.54
CA ALA A 4 8.76 -0.50 -11.11
C ALA A 4 9.90 -1.23 -10.37
N LEU A 5 9.59 -2.23 -9.54
CA LEU A 5 10.58 -3.10 -8.87
C LEU A 5 11.36 -3.99 -9.85
N GLU A 6 10.79 -4.29 -11.01
CA GLU A 6 11.51 -4.99 -12.09
C GLU A 6 12.57 -4.09 -12.72
N LYS A 7 12.24 -2.80 -12.94
CA LYS A 7 13.12 -1.81 -13.56
C LYS A 7 14.14 -1.18 -12.60
N ARG A 8 13.80 -1.05 -11.33
CA ARG A 8 14.57 -0.33 -10.30
C ARG A 8 14.58 -1.16 -9.01
N LYS A 9 15.75 -1.67 -8.65
CA LYS A 9 15.95 -2.53 -7.46
C LYS A 9 16.19 -1.76 -6.17
N ASP A 10 16.44 -0.47 -6.29
CA ASP A 10 16.64 0.50 -5.20
C ASP A 10 15.32 1.03 -4.61
N ILE A 11 14.19 0.81 -5.29
CA ILE A 11 12.87 1.22 -4.80
C ILE A 11 12.34 0.18 -3.81
N VAL A 12 11.83 0.65 -2.67
CA VAL A 12 11.14 -0.18 -1.67
C VAL A 12 9.71 0.31 -1.51
N PHE A 13 8.75 -0.61 -1.52
CA PHE A 13 7.36 -0.31 -1.16
C PHE A 13 7.08 -0.81 0.26
N TYR A 14 6.29 -0.07 1.04
CA TYR A 14 5.76 -0.54 2.32
C TYR A 14 4.24 -0.68 2.20
N VAL A 15 3.75 -1.91 2.11
CA VAL A 15 2.32 -2.17 1.87
C VAL A 15 1.56 -2.18 3.19
N LYS A 16 0.54 -1.32 3.28
CA LYS A 16 -0.43 -1.24 4.39
C LYS A 16 -1.82 -1.63 3.89
N LEU A 17 -2.53 -2.47 4.65
CA LEU A 17 -3.89 -2.86 4.31
C LEU A 17 -4.85 -1.71 4.59
N PHE A 18 -5.60 -1.31 3.57
CA PHE A 18 -6.71 -0.36 3.68
C PHE A 18 -7.99 -1.02 3.13
N PRO A 19 -8.97 -1.34 3.98
CA PRO A 19 -10.25 -1.88 3.52
C PRO A 19 -10.99 -0.86 2.64
N ILE A 20 -11.58 -1.33 1.55
CA ILE A 20 -12.39 -0.53 0.64
C ILE A 20 -13.56 0.09 1.42
N VAL A 21 -13.99 1.29 1.00
CA VAL A 21 -15.15 1.99 1.55
C VAL A 21 -16.36 1.05 1.64
N GLY A 22 -16.95 0.95 2.83
CA GLY A 22 -18.07 0.06 3.13
C GLY A 22 -17.68 -1.20 3.93
N THR A 23 -16.41 -1.62 3.89
CA THR A 23 -15.92 -2.73 4.71
C THR A 23 -15.50 -2.22 6.10
N LYS A 24 -16.06 -2.83 7.14
CA LYS A 24 -15.69 -2.56 8.54
C LYS A 24 -14.25 -3.06 8.81
N PRO A 25 -13.30 -2.19 9.22
CA PRO A 25 -11.91 -2.59 9.43
C PRO A 25 -11.71 -3.64 10.53
N ASP A 26 -12.62 -3.71 11.50
CA ASP A 26 -12.67 -4.70 12.59
C ASP A 26 -13.26 -6.06 12.16
N LYS A 27 -13.69 -6.18 10.90
CA LYS A 27 -14.29 -7.39 10.33
C LYS A 27 -13.62 -7.78 9.01
N ILE A 28 -12.32 -7.55 8.89
CA ILE A 28 -11.58 -8.09 7.74
C ILE A 28 -11.52 -9.60 7.89
N GLY A 29 -12.12 -10.32 6.94
CA GLY A 29 -12.06 -11.79 6.92
C GLY A 29 -10.72 -12.33 6.43
N ASP A 30 -10.47 -13.61 6.70
CA ASP A 30 -9.20 -14.30 6.43
C ASP A 30 -8.74 -14.16 4.98
N VAL A 31 -9.66 -14.23 4.01
CA VAL A 31 -9.35 -14.07 2.57
C VAL A 31 -8.66 -12.73 2.26
N ALA A 32 -9.06 -11.65 2.92
CA ALA A 32 -8.43 -10.35 2.72
C ALA A 32 -7.08 -10.25 3.42
N CYS A 33 -6.94 -10.91 4.57
CA CYS A 33 -5.68 -11.06 5.28
C CYS A 33 -4.66 -11.90 4.49
N ASP A 34 -5.06 -13.02 3.89
CA ASP A 34 -4.22 -13.86 3.04
C ASP A 34 -3.73 -13.10 1.80
N LYS A 35 -4.64 -12.35 1.15
CA LYS A 35 -4.29 -11.48 0.01
C LYS A 35 -3.27 -10.43 0.43
N TYR A 36 -3.44 -9.84 1.60
CA TYR A 36 -2.51 -8.85 2.13
C TYR A 36 -1.14 -9.43 2.45
N ALA A 37 -1.09 -10.59 3.10
CA ALA A 37 0.15 -11.32 3.38
C ALA A 37 0.90 -11.64 2.07
N LYS A 38 0.17 -12.14 1.06
CA LYS A 38 0.74 -12.39 -0.27
C LYS A 38 1.29 -11.12 -0.91
N MET A 39 0.55 -10.01 -0.87
CA MET A 39 1.03 -8.73 -1.42
C MET A 39 2.28 -8.23 -0.67
N ARG A 40 2.32 -8.31 0.66
CA ARG A 40 3.51 -7.95 1.43
C ARG A 40 4.72 -8.77 0.99
N THR A 41 4.57 -10.08 0.84
CA THR A 41 5.66 -10.94 0.37
C THR A 41 6.13 -10.57 -1.04
N GLU A 42 5.20 -10.24 -1.94
CA GLU A 42 5.51 -9.83 -3.31
C GLU A 42 6.24 -8.47 -3.40
N PHE A 43 6.06 -7.57 -2.44
CA PHE A 43 6.63 -6.22 -2.45
C PHE A 43 7.83 -6.04 -1.50
N ASN A 44 7.91 -6.80 -0.42
CA ASN A 44 8.87 -6.62 0.67
C ASN A 44 9.70 -7.88 0.99
N GLY A 45 9.42 -9.03 0.37
CA GLY A 45 10.03 -10.31 0.72
C GLY A 45 9.40 -10.97 1.96
N ASN A 46 10.05 -12.01 2.52
CA ASN A 46 9.52 -12.86 3.58
C ASN A 46 9.09 -12.08 4.85
N ILE A 47 7.82 -11.69 4.91
CA ILE A 47 7.19 -11.17 6.12
C ILE A 47 6.14 -12.20 6.55
N THR A 48 6.45 -12.93 7.61
CA THR A 48 5.59 -13.95 8.25
C THR A 48 4.70 -13.38 9.34
N LYS A 49 4.36 -12.08 9.28
CA LYS A 49 3.49 -11.48 10.28
C LYS A 49 2.04 -11.66 9.88
N ASP A 50 1.30 -12.39 10.72
CA ASP A 50 -0.14 -12.55 10.61
C ASP A 50 -0.86 -11.19 10.55
N CYS A 51 -1.96 -11.18 9.82
CA CYS A 51 -2.83 -10.02 9.66
C CYS A 51 -3.47 -9.66 11.01
N ASP A 52 -2.95 -8.63 11.67
CA ASP A 52 -3.48 -8.14 12.94
C ASP A 52 -4.63 -7.15 12.69
N GLN A 53 -5.84 -7.47 13.17
CA GLN A 53 -7.01 -6.61 13.09
C GLN A 53 -6.78 -5.22 13.70
N LYS A 54 -5.99 -5.12 14.78
CA LYS A 54 -5.66 -3.82 15.38
C LYS A 54 -4.82 -2.97 14.43
N GLU A 55 -3.86 -3.59 13.73
CA GLU A 55 -3.05 -2.93 12.70
C GLU A 55 -3.93 -2.43 11.56
N VAL A 56 -4.90 -3.23 11.12
CA VAL A 56 -5.86 -2.86 10.06
C VAL A 56 -6.70 -1.66 10.47
N VAL A 57 -7.28 -1.67 11.68
CA VAL A 57 -8.09 -0.56 12.20
C VAL A 57 -7.24 0.72 12.28
N ALA A 58 -6.00 0.63 12.78
CA ALA A 58 -5.09 1.76 12.87
C ALA A 58 -4.69 2.29 11.48
N ASN A 59 -4.35 1.41 10.54
CA ASN A 59 -4.04 1.78 9.16
C ASN A 59 -5.23 2.47 8.47
N ALA A 60 -6.45 1.98 8.71
CA ALA A 60 -7.68 2.56 8.17
C ALA A 60 -7.97 3.96 8.76
N ALA A 61 -7.77 4.15 10.07
CA ALA A 61 -7.90 5.45 10.71
C ALA A 61 -6.88 6.45 10.16
N PHE A 62 -5.61 6.04 10.05
CA PHE A 62 -4.53 6.87 9.52
C PHE A 62 -4.75 7.25 8.05
N ALA A 63 -5.15 6.31 7.20
CA ALA A 63 -5.45 6.61 5.81
C ALA A 63 -6.60 7.62 5.67
N ARG A 64 -7.67 7.48 6.48
CA ARG A 64 -8.78 8.45 6.50
C ARG A 64 -8.35 9.83 6.99
N SER A 65 -7.49 9.92 8.02
CA SER A 65 -6.99 11.23 8.49
C SER A 65 -6.15 11.95 7.45
N LEU A 66 -5.55 11.21 6.50
CA LEU A 66 -4.82 11.73 5.35
C LEU A 66 -5.71 12.03 4.13
N GLY A 67 -7.03 11.85 4.24
CA GLY A 67 -7.96 12.04 3.12
C GLY A 67 -7.91 10.94 2.06
N ILE A 68 -7.27 9.80 2.35
CA ILE A 68 -7.21 8.65 1.43
C ILE A 68 -8.58 7.97 1.43
N SER A 69 -9.24 7.99 0.28
CA SER A 69 -10.59 7.43 0.08
C SER A 69 -10.60 6.17 -0.80
N GLY A 70 -9.47 5.81 -1.41
CA GLY A 70 -9.41 4.69 -2.34
C GLY A 70 -8.02 4.07 -2.46
N THR A 71 -7.97 2.88 -3.06
CA THR A 71 -6.72 2.15 -3.32
C THR A 71 -6.52 1.93 -4.83
N PRO A 72 -5.26 1.81 -5.29
CA PRO A 72 -4.03 2.06 -4.54
C PRO A 72 -3.82 3.56 -4.25
N ALA A 73 -3.17 3.87 -3.13
CA ALA A 73 -2.69 5.21 -2.79
C ALA A 73 -1.24 5.11 -2.33
N LEU A 74 -0.41 6.07 -2.76
CA LEU A 74 1.01 6.14 -2.44
C LEU A 74 1.27 7.33 -1.53
N ILE A 75 2.02 7.10 -0.46
CA ILE A 75 2.55 8.15 0.41
C ILE A 75 4.05 8.19 0.16
N MET A 76 4.53 9.33 -0.33
CA MET A 76 5.95 9.55 -0.63
C MET A 76 6.73 9.92 0.66
N PRO A 77 8.07 9.77 0.67
CA PRO A 77 8.89 10.16 1.82
C PRO A 77 8.76 11.64 2.22
N ASP A 78 8.40 12.51 1.27
CA ASP A 78 8.13 13.94 1.50
C ASP A 78 6.70 14.23 1.99
N GLY A 79 5.89 13.19 2.24
CA GLY A 79 4.52 13.30 2.71
C GLY A 79 3.47 13.53 1.60
N LYS A 80 3.88 13.69 0.33
CA LYS A 80 2.92 13.83 -0.77
C LYS A 80 2.13 12.54 -1.00
N ILE A 81 0.84 12.70 -1.30
CA ILE A 81 -0.07 11.58 -1.52
C ILE A 81 -0.51 11.53 -2.97
N TYR A 82 -0.37 10.37 -3.60
CA TYR A 82 -0.82 10.11 -4.97
C TYR A 82 -1.83 8.97 -4.97
N SER A 83 -3.07 9.31 -5.33
CA SER A 83 -4.18 8.35 -5.40
C SER A 83 -4.30 7.74 -6.79
N GLY A 84 -4.70 6.47 -6.83
CA GLY A 84 -5.00 5.75 -8.05
C GLY A 84 -3.82 4.99 -8.66
N LYS A 85 -4.14 4.19 -9.68
CA LYS A 85 -3.16 3.36 -10.37
C LYS A 85 -2.25 4.22 -11.24
N MET A 86 -0.94 4.01 -11.11
CA MET A 86 0.07 4.73 -11.89
C MET A 86 0.92 3.78 -12.75
N PRO A 87 1.22 4.13 -14.02
CA PRO A 87 2.20 3.41 -14.84
C PRO A 87 3.59 3.40 -14.20
N ALA A 88 4.39 2.36 -14.47
CA ALA A 88 5.71 2.19 -13.86
C ALA A 88 6.66 3.35 -14.20
N ASP A 89 6.69 3.79 -15.46
CA ASP A 89 7.61 4.85 -15.89
C ASP A 89 7.27 6.19 -15.24
N ARG A 90 5.97 6.49 -15.08
CA ARG A 90 5.51 7.69 -14.36
C ARG A 90 5.88 7.62 -12.88
N LEU A 91 5.71 6.46 -12.25
CA LEU A 91 6.08 6.27 -10.86
C LEU A 91 7.58 6.43 -10.63
N ILE A 92 8.42 5.91 -11.54
CA ILE A 92 9.88 6.05 -11.45
C ILE A 92 10.28 7.52 -11.59
N LYS A 93 9.76 8.24 -12.60
CA LYS A 93 10.02 9.69 -12.75
C LYS A 93 9.65 10.48 -11.51
N LEU A 94 8.50 10.15 -10.92
CA LEU A 94 8.01 10.80 -9.71
C LEU A 94 8.90 10.52 -8.48
N ILE A 95 9.45 9.31 -8.37
CA ILE A 95 10.43 8.97 -7.33
C ILE A 95 11.76 9.71 -7.55
N ASP A 96 12.16 9.89 -8.81
CA ASP A 96 13.37 10.62 -9.19
C ASP A 96 13.20 12.15 -9.07
N GLY A 97 12.03 12.65 -8.62
CA GLY A 97 11.75 14.09 -8.49
C GLY A 97 11.52 14.80 -9.83
N GLN A 98 11.21 14.05 -10.89
CA GLN A 98 10.89 14.58 -12.21
C GLN A 98 9.36 14.70 -12.33
N HIS A 99 8.86 15.94 -12.31
CA HIS A 99 7.44 16.29 -12.45
C HIS A 99 7.15 16.81 -13.87
#